data_AF-U5CK80-F1
#
_entry.id   AF-U5CK80-F1
#
_cell.length_a   1.000
_cell.length_b   1.000
_cell.length_c   1.000
_cell.angle_alpha   90.00
_cell.angle_beta   90.00
_cell.angle_gamma   90.00
#
_symmetry.space_group_name_H-M   'P 1'
#
loop_
_entity.id
_entity.type
_entity.pdbx_description
1 polymer ?
#
loop_
_entity_poly.entity_id
_entity_poly.type
_entity_poly.pdbx_seq_one_letter_code
_entity_poly.pdbx_strand_id
1 'polypeptide(L)'
;MDGRDETPRLVYIHEGREEKNGRNVLKNVYYKAYVGEKPEDIWIDVANYIEDNYKEEKIEKIYIAGDGAPWIKEGLKWILKSRFVLDRYHLNKYVLKATSKEPKYRDKIWRAINEGDKEGVKKVFDELIKAAEEEREKEKIKEARKYILNNWEGIKIYNEDEDVIGCSAEGHISHVFSARLSRNPLGWSREGLKLMAKLRVFSKNGGDLREVEWGKKKNINAGSYKLTKKQIKEAVRRVKTSTNEKINNITVLNIGKVTPIYRVLRALKYAQVI
;
A
#
# COMPACT_ATOMS: atom_id res chain seq x y z
N MET A 1 0.31 -7.40 28.75
CA MET A 1 0.71 -6.57 27.61
C MET A 1 1.45 -7.48 26.65
N ASP A 2 0.86 -7.82 25.52
CA ASP A 2 1.56 -8.61 24.49
C ASP A 2 2.55 -7.68 23.80
N GLY A 3 3.84 -7.79 24.15
CA GLY A 3 4.95 -6.97 23.66
C GLY A 3 5.31 -7.22 22.20
N ARG A 4 4.33 -7.21 21.29
CA ARG A 4 4.60 -7.09 19.85
C ARG A 4 4.60 -5.61 19.50
N ASP A 5 5.76 -5.11 19.07
CA ASP A 5 5.90 -3.76 18.52
C ASP A 5 5.01 -3.63 17.28
N GLU A 6 3.81 -3.07 17.46
CA GLU A 6 2.89 -2.82 16.36
C GLU A 6 3.28 -1.50 15.68
N THR A 7 3.85 -1.59 14.48
CA THR A 7 4.26 -0.40 13.72
C THR A 7 3.10 0.11 12.87
N PRO A 8 2.75 1.41 12.92
CA PRO A 8 1.73 1.99 12.05
C PRO A 8 2.11 1.87 10.58
N ARG A 9 1.14 1.50 9.75
CA ARG A 9 1.25 1.52 8.29
C ARG A 9 0.65 2.80 7.75
N LEU A 10 1.34 3.43 6.81
CA LEU A 10 0.87 4.61 6.10
C LEU A 10 0.65 4.25 4.64
N VAL A 11 -0.51 4.63 4.10
CA VAL A 11 -0.77 4.68 2.67
C VAL A 11 -0.99 6.14 2.30
N TYR A 12 -0.42 6.59 1.19
CA TYR A 12 -0.70 7.89 0.60
C TYR A 12 -1.06 7.72 -0.87
N ILE A 13 -2.12 8.40 -1.30
CA ILE A 13 -2.64 8.40 -2.66
C ILE A 13 -2.34 9.76 -3.26
N HIS A 14 -1.93 9.84 -4.53
CA HIS A 14 -1.64 11.10 -5.21
C HIS A 14 -1.84 10.98 -6.73
N GLU A 15 -1.96 12.11 -7.41
CA GLU A 15 -2.19 12.21 -8.86
C GLU A 15 -0.90 12.50 -9.64
N GLY A 16 0.18 11.80 -9.29
CA GLY A 16 1.52 12.10 -9.82
C GLY A 16 2.19 13.29 -9.14
N ARG A 17 3.07 13.98 -9.87
CA ARG A 17 3.88 15.11 -9.39
C ARG A 17 3.63 16.37 -10.19
N GLU A 18 3.82 17.51 -9.55
CA GLU A 18 3.83 18.84 -10.16
C GLU A 18 5.07 19.62 -9.67
N GLU A 19 5.52 20.59 -10.45
CA GLU A 19 6.57 21.50 -10.01
C GLU A 19 5.96 22.70 -9.29
N LYS A 20 6.40 22.95 -8.05
CA LYS A 20 6.07 24.15 -7.29
C LYS A 20 7.35 24.79 -6.76
N ASN A 21 7.59 26.04 -7.16
CA ASN A 21 8.76 26.82 -6.74
C ASN A 21 10.10 26.10 -7.00
N GLY A 22 10.28 25.51 -8.19
CA GLY A 22 11.49 24.78 -8.56
C GLY A 22 11.66 23.43 -7.84
N ARG A 23 10.61 22.93 -7.16
CA ARG A 23 10.61 21.65 -6.46
C ARG A 23 9.48 20.76 -6.93
N ASN A 24 9.80 19.49 -7.19
CA ASN A 24 8.80 18.46 -7.43
C ASN A 24 8.02 18.17 -6.13
N VAL A 25 6.70 18.26 -6.21
CA VAL A 25 5.78 17.91 -5.13
C VAL A 25 4.69 16.98 -5.64
N LEU A 26 4.16 16.12 -4.78
CA LEU A 26 3.06 15.24 -5.15
C LEU A 26 1.74 16.02 -5.23
N LYS A 27 0.95 15.76 -6.26
CA LYS A 27 -0.34 16.40 -6.50
C LYS A 27 -1.46 15.71 -5.71
N ASN A 28 -2.34 16.48 -5.08
CA ASN A 28 -3.55 16.01 -4.39
C ASN A 28 -3.31 14.83 -3.43
N VAL A 29 -2.28 14.93 -2.59
CA VAL A 29 -1.91 13.85 -1.68
C VAL A 29 -2.98 13.64 -0.61
N TYR A 30 -3.44 12.40 -0.45
CA TYR A 30 -4.34 11.98 0.61
C TYR A 30 -3.73 10.84 1.41
N TYR A 31 -3.71 10.97 2.74
CA TYR A 31 -3.09 10.01 3.64
C TYR A 31 -4.14 9.13 4.33
N LYS A 32 -3.78 7.88 4.60
CA LYS A 32 -4.51 6.91 5.43
C LYS A 32 -3.51 6.18 6.34
N ALA A 33 -3.88 5.98 7.60
CA ALA A 33 -3.05 5.27 8.59
C ALA A 33 -3.78 4.09 9.22
N TYR A 34 -3.02 3.02 9.47
CA TYR A 34 -3.52 1.74 9.96
C TYR A 34 -2.61 1.21 11.06
N VAL A 35 -3.21 0.67 12.11
CA VAL A 35 -2.56 0.06 13.27
C VAL A 35 -3.31 -1.23 13.58
N GLY A 36 -2.71 -2.35 13.19
CA GLY A 36 -3.22 -3.69 13.48
C GLY A 36 -4.28 -4.24 12.54
N GLU A 37 -4.67 -3.49 11.51
CA GLU A 37 -5.51 -3.99 10.43
C GLU A 37 -4.78 -5.03 9.56
N LYS A 38 -5.54 -6.00 9.06
CA LYS A 38 -5.03 -6.98 8.10
C LYS A 38 -4.75 -6.30 6.75
N PRO A 39 -3.76 -6.79 5.98
CA PRO A 39 -3.48 -6.23 4.66
C PRO A 39 -4.70 -6.10 3.75
N GLU A 40 -5.60 -7.08 3.75
CA GLU A 40 -6.82 -7.08 2.95
C GLU A 40 -7.76 -5.94 3.36
N ASP A 41 -7.97 -5.75 4.66
CA ASP A 41 -8.83 -4.68 5.19
C ASP A 41 -8.27 -3.29 4.85
N ILE A 42 -6.93 -3.14 4.83
CA ILE A 42 -6.25 -1.90 4.42
C ILE A 42 -6.55 -1.61 2.95
N TRP A 43 -6.34 -2.58 2.07
CA TRP A 43 -6.48 -2.35 0.62
C TRP A 43 -7.94 -2.25 0.16
N ILE A 44 -8.89 -2.88 0.85
CA ILE A 44 -10.32 -2.62 0.64
C ILE A 44 -10.64 -1.14 0.94
N ASP A 45 -10.14 -0.60 2.05
CA ASP A 45 -10.38 0.81 2.40
C ASP A 45 -9.71 1.80 1.41
N VAL A 46 -8.55 1.44 0.84
CA VAL A 46 -7.92 2.22 -0.23
C VAL A 46 -8.72 2.12 -1.53
N ALA A 47 -9.18 0.93 -1.91
CA ALA A 47 -10.01 0.74 -3.10
C ALA A 47 -11.32 1.54 -3.02
N ASN A 48 -12.00 1.52 -1.88
CA ASN A 48 -13.21 2.33 -1.65
C ASN A 48 -12.92 3.83 -1.80
N TYR A 49 -11.77 4.30 -1.30
CA TYR A 49 -11.39 5.70 -1.49
C TYR A 49 -11.18 6.05 -2.96
N ILE A 50 -10.56 5.16 -3.75
CA ILE A 50 -10.39 5.37 -5.20
C ILE A 50 -11.76 5.43 -5.89
N GLU A 51 -12.66 4.48 -5.59
CA GLU A 51 -14.02 4.43 -6.15
C GLU A 51 -14.83 5.70 -5.83
N ASP A 52 -14.74 6.19 -4.58
CA ASP A 52 -15.54 7.32 -4.12
C ASP A 52 -15.01 8.68 -4.63
N ASN A 53 -13.72 8.77 -5.01
CA ASN A 53 -13.06 10.05 -5.33
C ASN A 53 -12.61 10.16 -6.79
N TYR A 54 -12.52 9.06 -7.53
CA TYR A 54 -12.04 9.03 -8.89
C TYR A 54 -13.04 8.32 -9.81
N LYS A 55 -13.15 8.81 -11.03
CA LYS A 55 -13.84 8.11 -12.11
C LYS A 55 -12.91 7.05 -12.68
N GLU A 56 -13.09 5.79 -12.27
CA GLU A 56 -12.20 4.68 -12.63
C GLU A 56 -11.95 4.56 -14.14
N GLU A 57 -12.94 4.89 -14.97
CA GLU A 57 -12.83 4.86 -16.43
C GLU A 57 -11.85 5.90 -17.01
N LYS A 58 -11.52 6.94 -16.22
CA LYS A 58 -10.57 7.99 -16.60
C LYS A 58 -9.16 7.73 -16.08
N ILE A 59 -8.96 6.69 -15.27
CA ILE A 59 -7.65 6.36 -14.72
C ILE A 59 -6.91 5.48 -15.72
N GLU A 60 -5.88 6.05 -16.34
CA GLU A 60 -5.07 5.33 -17.34
C GLU A 60 -4.12 4.33 -16.69
N LYS A 61 -3.41 4.75 -15.65
CA LYS A 61 -2.39 3.95 -14.96
C LYS A 61 -2.52 4.11 -13.46
N ILE A 62 -2.34 3.00 -12.74
CA ILE A 62 -2.28 2.97 -11.28
C ILE A 62 -0.98 2.29 -10.87
N TYR A 63 -0.23 2.92 -9.98
CA TYR A 63 0.97 2.36 -9.41
C TYR A 63 0.79 2.13 -7.91
N ILE A 64 1.21 0.96 -7.44
CA ILE A 64 1.37 0.68 -6.02
C ILE A 64 2.86 0.64 -5.74
N ALA A 65 3.38 1.67 -5.06
CA ALA A 65 4.80 1.82 -4.81
C ALA A 65 5.16 1.50 -3.35
N GLY A 66 6.26 0.79 -3.12
CA GLY A 66 6.72 0.49 -1.77
C GLY A 66 7.94 -0.42 -1.68
N ASP A 67 8.27 -0.86 -0.47
CA ASP A 67 9.46 -1.66 -0.15
C ASP A 67 9.40 -3.13 -0.59
N GLY A 68 8.27 -3.56 -1.18
CA GLY A 68 8.03 -4.94 -1.60
C GLY A 68 7.53 -5.86 -0.48
N ALA A 69 7.16 -5.32 0.69
CA ALA A 69 6.57 -6.10 1.76
C ALA A 69 5.26 -6.79 1.30
N PRO A 70 4.97 -8.01 1.79
CA PRO A 70 3.78 -8.77 1.37
C PRO A 70 2.48 -7.99 1.53
N TRP A 71 2.36 -7.21 2.60
CA TRP A 71 1.16 -6.40 2.83
C TRP A 71 0.97 -5.31 1.77
N ILE A 72 2.03 -4.79 1.16
CA ILE A 72 1.94 -3.81 0.07
C ILE A 72 1.51 -4.50 -1.21
N LYS A 73 2.14 -5.64 -1.53
CA LYS A 73 1.81 -6.44 -2.72
C LYS A 73 0.38 -6.98 -2.71
N GLU A 74 -0.23 -7.12 -1.54
CA GLU A 74 -1.66 -7.47 -1.41
C GLU A 74 -2.56 -6.50 -2.18
N GLY A 75 -2.19 -5.20 -2.27
CA GLY A 75 -2.98 -4.19 -2.97
C GLY A 75 -3.22 -4.47 -4.45
N LEU A 76 -2.31 -5.20 -5.10
CA LEU A 76 -2.45 -5.61 -6.49
C LEU A 76 -3.68 -6.49 -6.74
N LYS A 77 -4.18 -7.17 -5.70
CA LYS A 77 -5.41 -8.00 -5.79
C LYS A 77 -6.69 -7.17 -5.67
N TRP A 78 -6.61 -6.00 -5.06
CA TRP A 78 -7.77 -5.16 -4.73
C TRP A 78 -7.95 -3.99 -5.68
N ILE A 79 -6.86 -3.47 -6.25
CA ILE A 79 -6.87 -2.34 -7.17
C ILE A 79 -6.58 -2.85 -8.58
N LEU A 80 -7.62 -2.93 -9.41
CA LEU A 80 -7.52 -3.43 -10.79
C LEU A 80 -6.57 -2.56 -11.62
N LYS A 81 -5.87 -3.19 -12.57
CA LYS A 81 -4.85 -2.57 -13.45
C LYS A 81 -3.63 -1.97 -12.74
N SER A 82 -3.53 -2.10 -11.41
CA SER A 82 -2.38 -1.58 -10.69
C SER A 82 -1.10 -2.35 -11.01
N ARG A 83 0.01 -1.62 -11.15
CA ARG A 83 1.35 -2.18 -11.34
C ARG A 83 2.21 -1.87 -10.13
N PHE A 84 2.99 -2.84 -9.68
CA PHE A 84 3.88 -2.64 -8.55
C PHE A 84 5.13 -1.86 -8.96
N VAL A 85 5.56 -0.92 -8.14
CA VAL A 85 6.80 -0.14 -8.30
C VAL A 85 7.66 -0.32 -7.06
N LEU A 86 8.87 -0.85 -7.21
CA LEU A 86 9.79 -1.00 -6.08
C LEU A 86 10.36 0.35 -5.69
N ASP A 87 10.40 0.62 -4.38
CA ASP A 87 11.09 1.78 -3.84
C ASP A 87 12.61 1.72 -4.11
N ARG A 88 13.12 2.76 -4.79
CA ARG A 88 14.55 2.89 -5.12
C ARG A 88 15.42 3.12 -3.88
N TYR A 89 14.90 3.71 -2.81
CA TYR A 89 15.67 3.86 -1.57
C TYR A 89 15.99 2.48 -0.97
N HIS A 90 14.98 1.62 -0.83
CA HIS A 90 15.19 0.25 -0.37
C HIS A 90 16.05 -0.57 -1.33
N LEU A 91 15.84 -0.45 -2.64
CA LEU A 91 16.71 -1.07 -3.64
C LEU A 91 18.18 -0.69 -3.44
N ASN A 92 18.47 0.61 -3.32
CA ASN A 92 19.81 1.11 -3.08
C ASN A 92 20.40 0.61 -1.76
N LYS A 93 19.59 0.54 -0.69
CA LYS A 93 20.02 -0.02 0.60
C LYS A 93 20.52 -1.46 0.46
N TYR A 94 19.85 -2.29 -0.32
CA TYR A 94 20.29 -3.67 -0.59
C TYR A 94 21.53 -3.73 -1.47
N VAL A 95 21.65 -2.88 -2.49
CA VAL A 95 22.87 -2.78 -3.32
C VAL A 95 24.07 -2.36 -2.47
N LEU A 96 23.93 -1.34 -1.63
CA LEU A 96 24.98 -0.88 -0.71
C LEU A 96 25.35 -1.97 0.31
N LYS A 97 24.36 -2.69 0.85
CA LYS A 97 24.61 -3.81 1.78
C LYS A 97 25.43 -4.92 1.11
N ALA A 98 25.08 -5.32 -0.10
CA ALA A 98 25.79 -6.36 -0.86
C ALA A 98 27.22 -5.97 -1.22
N THR A 99 27.45 -4.70 -1.53
CA THR A 99 28.73 -4.18 -2.05
C THR A 99 29.52 -3.40 -1.00
N SER A 100 29.29 -3.68 0.28
CA SER A 100 29.91 -2.92 1.37
C SER A 100 31.44 -3.11 1.43
N LYS A 101 31.93 -4.33 1.19
CA LYS A 101 33.36 -4.67 1.11
C LYS A 101 33.93 -4.61 -0.30
N GLU A 102 33.05 -4.68 -1.30
CA GLU A 102 33.40 -4.71 -2.72
C GLU A 102 32.68 -3.60 -3.53
N PRO A 103 32.98 -2.30 -3.27
CA PRO A 103 32.27 -1.18 -3.91
C PRO A 103 32.35 -1.16 -5.44
N LYS A 104 33.40 -1.76 -6.02
CA LYS A 104 33.62 -1.86 -7.47
C LYS A 104 32.49 -2.58 -8.23
N TYR A 105 31.66 -3.36 -7.52
CA TYR A 105 30.49 -4.04 -8.11
C TYR A 105 29.23 -3.16 -8.15
N ARG A 106 29.19 -2.01 -7.45
CA ARG A 106 28.00 -1.13 -7.40
C ARG A 106 27.55 -0.69 -8.77
N ASP A 107 28.47 -0.15 -9.56
CA ASP A 107 28.16 0.38 -10.89
C ASP A 107 27.76 -0.73 -11.85
N LYS A 108 28.35 -1.92 -11.72
CA LYS A 108 27.95 -3.10 -12.50
C LYS A 108 26.51 -3.52 -12.21
N ILE A 109 26.12 -3.56 -10.93
CA ILE A 109 24.76 -3.90 -10.51
C ILE A 109 23.78 -2.85 -11.02
N TRP A 110 24.08 -1.57 -10.82
CA TRP A 110 23.20 -0.47 -11.25
C TRP A 110 23.06 -0.39 -12.77
N ARG A 111 24.14 -0.63 -13.52
CA ARG A 111 24.08 -0.72 -14.97
C ARG A 111 23.09 -1.78 -15.42
N ALA A 112 23.23 -3.02 -14.93
CA ALA A 112 22.31 -4.10 -15.28
C ALA A 112 20.85 -3.82 -14.86
N ILE A 113 20.63 -3.18 -13.70
CA ILE A 113 19.29 -2.74 -13.27
C ILE A 113 18.69 -1.72 -14.24
N ASN A 114 19.46 -0.67 -14.58
CA ASN A 114 19.00 0.42 -15.44
C ASN A 114 18.84 -0.01 -16.90
N GLU A 115 19.53 -1.06 -17.33
CA GLU A 115 19.36 -1.68 -18.65
C GLU A 115 18.21 -2.72 -18.67
N GLY A 116 17.63 -3.05 -17.52
CA GLY A 116 16.61 -4.10 -17.42
C GLY A 116 17.17 -5.51 -17.64
N ASP A 117 18.48 -5.70 -17.46
CA ASP A 117 19.16 -6.99 -17.63
C ASP A 117 19.13 -7.83 -16.35
N LYS A 118 18.07 -8.63 -16.19
CA LYS A 118 17.90 -9.53 -15.03
C LYS A 118 19.03 -10.56 -14.92
N GLU A 119 19.49 -11.09 -16.05
CA GLU A 119 20.55 -12.11 -16.07
C GLU A 119 21.91 -11.49 -15.78
N GLY A 120 22.17 -10.27 -16.27
CA GLY A 120 23.31 -9.45 -15.87
C GLY A 120 23.36 -9.22 -14.37
N VAL A 121 22.23 -8.84 -13.75
CA VAL A 121 22.15 -8.72 -12.28
C VAL A 121 22.54 -10.03 -11.61
N LYS A 122 21.99 -11.18 -12.03
CA LYS A 122 22.34 -12.49 -11.46
C LYS A 122 23.83 -12.78 -11.57
N LYS A 123 24.43 -12.59 -12.75
CA LYS A 123 25.85 -12.82 -13.01
C LYS A 123 26.74 -11.98 -12.10
N VAL A 124 26.46 -10.68 -11.99
CA VAL A 124 27.23 -9.76 -11.14
C VAL A 124 27.14 -10.17 -9.67
N PHE A 125 25.97 -10.61 -9.20
CA PHE A 125 25.83 -11.16 -7.84
C PHE A 125 26.57 -12.49 -7.64
N ASP A 126 26.59 -13.37 -8.64
CA ASP A 126 27.29 -14.66 -8.55
C ASP A 126 28.82 -14.45 -8.53
N GLU A 127 29.34 -13.47 -9.28
CA GLU A 127 30.74 -13.02 -9.17
C GLU A 127 31.06 -12.47 -7.78
N LEU A 128 30.19 -11.61 -7.25
CA LEU A 128 30.36 -10.99 -5.94
C LEU A 128 30.36 -12.03 -4.81
N ILE A 129 29.52 -13.06 -4.88
CA ILE A 129 29.51 -14.18 -3.92
C ILE A 129 30.82 -14.98 -3.97
N LYS A 130 31.40 -15.17 -5.15
CA LYS A 130 32.68 -15.88 -5.32
C LYS A 130 33.86 -15.06 -4.79
N ALA A 131 33.81 -13.73 -4.92
CA ALA A 131 34.86 -12.84 -4.44
C ALA A 131 34.86 -12.67 -2.91
N ALA A 132 33.71 -12.83 -2.25
CA ALA A 132 33.61 -12.71 -0.80
C ALA A 132 34.35 -13.85 -0.07
N GLU A 133 35.18 -13.50 0.90
CA GLU A 133 35.95 -14.45 1.70
C GLU A 133 35.12 -14.99 2.89
N GLU A 134 34.45 -14.09 3.61
CA GLU A 134 33.68 -14.41 4.81
C GLU A 134 32.27 -14.94 4.49
N GLU A 135 31.82 -16.00 5.17
CA GLU A 135 30.46 -16.54 4.96
C GLU A 135 29.38 -15.53 5.32
N ARG A 136 29.59 -14.71 6.36
CA ARG A 136 28.68 -13.64 6.75
C ARG A 136 28.49 -12.60 5.64
N GLU A 137 29.52 -12.36 4.84
CA GLU A 137 29.40 -11.47 3.68
C GLU A 137 28.61 -12.14 2.56
N LYS A 138 28.91 -13.40 2.24
CA LYS A 138 28.14 -14.19 1.27
C LYS A 138 26.66 -14.23 1.60
N GLU A 139 26.30 -14.40 2.87
CA GLU A 139 24.90 -14.33 3.33
C GLU A 139 24.24 -12.98 3.04
N LYS A 140 24.91 -11.86 3.34
CA LYS A 140 24.41 -10.51 3.03
C LYS A 140 24.19 -10.32 1.52
N ILE A 141 25.12 -10.80 0.70
CA ILE A 141 25.04 -10.73 -0.76
C ILE A 141 23.88 -11.59 -1.28
N LYS A 142 23.74 -12.83 -0.79
CA LYS A 142 22.63 -13.74 -1.13
C LYS A 142 21.27 -13.14 -0.75
N GLU A 143 21.17 -12.51 0.42
CA GLU A 143 19.94 -11.84 0.88
C GLU A 143 19.56 -10.67 -0.05
N ALA A 144 20.52 -9.83 -0.43
CA ALA A 144 20.29 -8.73 -1.36
C ALA A 144 19.90 -9.24 -2.76
N ARG A 145 20.59 -10.26 -3.28
CA ARG A 145 20.24 -10.93 -4.54
C ARG A 145 18.79 -11.41 -4.51
N LYS A 146 18.41 -12.12 -3.44
CA LYS A 146 17.05 -12.64 -3.25
C LYS A 146 16.02 -11.50 -3.22
N TYR A 147 16.27 -10.44 -2.47
CA TYR A 147 15.38 -9.28 -2.39
C TYR A 147 15.16 -8.62 -3.76
N ILE A 148 16.24 -8.35 -4.50
CA ILE A 148 16.18 -7.71 -5.82
C ILE A 148 15.43 -8.60 -6.81
N LEU A 149 15.78 -9.89 -6.91
CA LEU A 149 15.16 -10.80 -7.86
C LEU A 149 13.67 -11.06 -7.55
N ASN A 150 13.29 -11.14 -6.27
CA ASN A 150 11.89 -11.30 -5.86
C ASN A 150 11.03 -10.06 -6.14
N ASN A 151 11.66 -8.91 -6.34
CA ASN A 151 11.00 -7.65 -6.67
C ASN A 151 11.25 -7.19 -8.10
N TRP A 152 11.81 -8.06 -8.95
CA TRP A 152 12.22 -7.70 -10.31
C TRP A 152 11.14 -7.02 -11.14
N GLU A 153 9.89 -7.50 -11.05
CA GLU A 153 8.77 -6.90 -11.78
C GLU A 153 8.51 -5.44 -11.39
N GLY A 154 8.73 -5.09 -10.12
CA GLY A 154 8.66 -3.69 -9.65
C GLY A 154 9.92 -2.88 -9.93
N ILE A 155 11.00 -3.50 -10.36
CA ILE A 155 12.26 -2.84 -10.76
C ILE A 155 12.24 -2.55 -12.26
N LYS A 156 11.91 -3.55 -13.09
CA LYS A 156 11.94 -3.40 -14.54
C LYS A 156 10.96 -2.36 -15.06
N ILE A 157 9.89 -2.08 -14.31
CA ILE A 157 8.87 -1.09 -14.68
C ILE A 157 9.45 0.30 -14.93
N TYR A 158 10.55 0.67 -14.26
CA TYR A 158 11.23 1.94 -14.49
C TYR A 158 11.82 2.08 -15.90
N ASN A 159 12.04 0.97 -16.61
CA ASN A 159 12.52 0.96 -18.00
C ASN A 159 11.37 0.76 -19.00
N GLU A 160 10.23 0.22 -18.54
CA GLU A 160 9.08 -0.09 -19.38
C GLU A 160 8.06 1.05 -19.44
N ASP A 161 8.10 1.97 -18.48
CA ASP A 161 7.04 2.96 -18.28
C ASP A 161 7.60 4.29 -17.74
N GLU A 162 7.65 5.30 -18.62
CA GLU A 162 8.24 6.61 -18.34
C GLU A 162 7.44 7.44 -17.31
N ASP A 163 6.17 7.10 -17.09
CA ASP A 163 5.30 7.78 -16.12
C ASP A 163 5.61 7.39 -14.66
N VAL A 164 6.47 6.39 -14.45
CA VAL A 164 6.85 5.95 -13.10
C VAL A 164 7.73 7.00 -12.43
N ILE A 165 7.17 7.71 -11.46
CA ILE A 165 7.91 8.73 -10.68
C ILE A 165 8.63 8.19 -9.43
N GLY A 166 8.39 6.92 -9.06
CA GLY A 166 9.01 6.25 -7.90
C GLY A 166 8.22 6.37 -6.59
N CYS A 167 8.90 6.18 -5.45
CA CYS A 167 8.32 6.18 -4.10
C CYS A 167 9.09 7.12 -3.18
N SER A 168 8.38 7.89 -2.34
CA SER A 168 8.95 8.80 -1.33
C SER A 168 8.54 8.39 0.10
N ALA A 169 8.21 7.12 0.31
CA ALA A 169 7.56 6.61 1.53
C ALA A 169 8.27 7.01 2.83
N GLU A 170 9.60 6.90 2.90
CA GLU A 170 10.38 7.29 4.09
C GLU A 170 10.16 8.75 4.49
N GLY A 171 10.15 9.65 3.49
CA GLY A 171 9.89 11.07 3.69
C GLY A 171 8.48 11.31 4.22
N HIS A 172 7.47 10.61 3.68
CA HIS A 172 6.09 10.72 4.14
C HIS A 172 5.87 10.11 5.53
N ILE A 173 6.45 8.93 5.81
CA ILE A 173 6.38 8.29 7.12
C ILE A 173 6.97 9.21 8.17
N SER A 174 8.18 9.73 7.93
CA SER A 174 8.81 10.70 8.82
C SER A 174 7.96 11.96 8.95
N HIS A 175 7.50 12.55 7.84
CA HIS A 175 6.74 13.81 7.89
C HIS A 175 5.37 13.68 8.59
N VAL A 176 4.69 12.56 8.44
CA VAL A 176 3.36 12.31 9.04
C VAL A 176 3.51 11.91 10.51
N PHE A 177 4.39 10.95 10.82
CA PHE A 177 4.46 10.31 12.13
C PHE A 177 5.52 10.90 13.09
N SER A 178 6.61 11.51 12.61
CA SER A 178 7.77 11.86 13.45
C SER A 178 7.44 12.72 14.67
N ALA A 179 6.57 13.73 14.54
CA ALA A 179 6.35 14.71 15.62
C ALA A 179 5.74 14.11 16.91
N ARG A 180 5.10 12.93 16.85
CA ARG A 180 4.45 12.30 18.01
C ARG A 180 4.74 10.81 18.18
N LEU A 181 5.29 10.15 17.16
CA LEU A 181 5.54 8.71 17.19
C LEU A 181 7.03 8.34 17.16
N SER A 182 7.92 9.24 16.70
CA SER A 182 9.36 8.92 16.56
C SER A 182 10.27 9.87 17.33
N ARG A 183 10.03 11.19 17.28
CA ARG A 183 10.92 12.21 17.89
C ARG A 183 10.65 12.43 19.38
N ASN A 184 9.41 12.21 19.81
CA ASN A 184 8.99 12.21 21.22
C ASN A 184 8.12 10.97 21.47
N PRO A 185 8.69 9.76 21.43
CA PRO A 185 7.93 8.54 21.57
C PRO A 185 7.38 8.43 22.99
N LEU A 186 6.06 8.39 23.11
CA LEU A 186 5.38 8.01 24.35
C LEU A 186 5.11 6.50 24.31
N GLY A 187 5.02 5.86 25.47
CA GLY A 187 4.51 4.49 25.57
C GLY A 187 3.02 4.49 25.19
N TRP A 188 2.71 4.18 23.94
CA TRP A 188 1.33 4.14 23.47
C TRP A 188 0.73 2.76 23.72
N SER A 189 -0.48 2.72 24.29
CA SER A 189 -1.33 1.53 24.12
C SER A 189 -1.64 1.34 22.63
N ARG A 190 -1.99 0.12 22.22
CA ARG A 190 -2.43 -0.17 20.85
C ARG A 190 -3.51 0.81 20.35
N GLU A 191 -4.52 1.05 21.17
CA GLU A 191 -5.60 1.98 20.84
C GLU A 191 -5.11 3.43 20.80
N GLY A 192 -4.22 3.82 21.72
CA GLY A 192 -3.60 5.15 21.72
C GLY A 192 -2.77 5.40 20.47
N LEU A 193 -1.97 4.42 20.04
CA LEU A 193 -1.19 4.48 18.81
C LEU A 193 -2.09 4.61 17.58
N LYS A 194 -3.15 3.81 17.51
CA LYS A 194 -4.15 3.86 16.43
C LYS A 194 -4.83 5.21 16.34
N LEU A 195 -5.30 5.75 17.46
CA LEU A 195 -5.94 7.07 17.51
C LEU A 195 -4.95 8.16 17.11
N MET A 196 -3.72 8.12 17.64
CA MET A 196 -2.70 9.11 17.33
C MET A 196 -2.33 9.08 15.84
N ALA A 197 -2.08 7.91 15.26
CA ALA A 197 -1.78 7.77 13.84
C ALA A 197 -2.90 8.35 12.95
N LYS A 198 -4.17 8.09 13.31
CA LYS A 198 -5.34 8.67 12.62
C LYS A 198 -5.43 10.18 12.76
N LEU A 199 -5.18 10.74 13.94
CA LEU A 199 -5.17 12.19 14.16
C LEU A 199 -4.06 12.89 13.37
N ARG A 200 -2.88 12.27 13.28
CA ARG A 200 -1.76 12.77 12.47
C ARG A 200 -2.14 12.83 11.00
N VAL A 201 -2.77 11.79 10.48
CA VAL A 201 -3.26 11.75 9.09
C VAL A 201 -4.39 12.75 8.86
N PHE A 202 -5.36 12.85 9.77
CA PHE A 202 -6.46 13.81 9.67
C PHE A 202 -5.94 15.25 9.54
N SER A 203 -4.99 15.64 10.39
CA SER A 203 -4.33 16.95 10.31
C SER A 203 -3.58 17.14 8.98
N LYS A 204 -2.91 16.09 8.46
CA LYS A 204 -2.20 16.16 7.17
C LYS A 204 -3.13 16.25 5.96
N ASN A 205 -4.35 15.73 6.08
CA ASN A 205 -5.39 15.87 5.07
C ASN A 205 -6.16 17.21 5.18
N GLY A 206 -5.67 18.17 5.98
CA GLY A 206 -6.28 19.50 6.14
C GLY A 206 -7.38 19.59 7.20
N GLY A 207 -7.59 18.53 7.98
CA GLY A 207 -8.55 18.55 9.08
C GLY A 207 -8.11 19.42 10.25
N ASP A 208 -9.05 20.17 10.83
CA ASP A 208 -8.81 20.98 12.01
C ASP A 208 -9.08 20.19 13.29
N LEU A 209 -8.06 19.99 14.11
CA LEU A 209 -8.18 19.24 15.37
C LEU A 209 -9.16 19.86 16.37
N ARG A 210 -9.43 21.17 16.25
CA ARG A 210 -10.44 21.87 17.06
C ARG A 210 -11.86 21.37 16.75
N GLU A 211 -12.11 20.91 15.53
CA GLU A 211 -13.40 20.32 15.14
C GLU A 211 -13.63 18.94 15.77
N VAL A 212 -12.56 18.18 16.04
CA VAL A 212 -12.64 16.88 16.73
C VAL A 212 -13.10 17.07 18.18
N GLU A 213 -12.65 18.14 18.84
CA GLU A 213 -13.13 18.50 20.19
C GLU A 213 -14.60 18.96 20.17
N TRP A 214 -15.02 19.70 19.14
CA TRP A 214 -16.41 20.14 18.97
C TRP A 214 -17.36 18.96 18.66
N GLY A 215 -16.91 18.00 17.85
CA GLY A 215 -17.66 16.78 17.52
C GLY A 215 -17.88 15.89 18.75
N LYS A 216 -16.95 15.83 19.70
CA LYS A 216 -17.13 15.11 20.97
C LYS A 216 -18.21 15.72 21.85
N LYS A 217 -18.45 17.04 21.78
CA LYS A 217 -19.55 17.71 22.50
C LYS A 217 -20.93 17.47 21.85
N LYS A 218 -21.00 17.23 20.53
CA LYS A 218 -22.27 16.95 19.82
C LYS A 218 -22.63 15.47 19.71
N ASN A 219 -21.65 14.56 19.70
CA ASN A 219 -21.84 13.12 19.42
C ASN A 219 -22.05 12.23 20.66
N ILE A 220 -22.66 12.75 21.74
CA ILE A 220 -23.23 11.87 22.77
C ILE A 220 -24.47 11.11 22.22
N ASN A 221 -25.07 11.56 21.11
CA ASN A 221 -26.37 11.07 20.63
C ASN A 221 -26.43 10.51 19.20
N ALA A 222 -25.33 10.08 18.57
CA ALA A 222 -25.39 9.50 17.22
C ALA A 222 -24.60 8.19 17.10
N GLY A 223 -25.24 7.08 17.44
CA GLY A 223 -24.75 5.75 17.16
C GLY A 223 -24.72 5.47 15.66
N SER A 224 -23.52 5.41 15.07
CA SER A 224 -23.36 4.96 13.68
C SER A 224 -23.62 3.44 13.61
N TYR A 225 -24.68 3.03 12.91
CA TYR A 225 -25.01 1.62 12.69
C TYR A 225 -23.95 0.96 11.80
N LYS A 226 -23.20 0.00 12.35
CA LYS A 226 -22.29 -0.89 11.60
C LYS A 226 -22.87 -2.29 11.57
N LEU A 227 -23.13 -2.80 10.37
CA LEU A 227 -23.55 -4.19 10.17
C LEU A 227 -22.39 -5.13 10.50
N THR A 228 -22.67 -6.12 11.33
CA THR A 228 -21.71 -7.15 11.76
C THR A 228 -21.62 -8.27 10.72
N LYS A 229 -20.48 -8.98 10.68
CA LYS A 229 -20.26 -10.15 9.80
C LYS A 229 -21.36 -11.23 9.93
N LYS A 230 -22.00 -11.32 11.09
CA LYS A 230 -23.11 -12.27 11.36
C LYS A 230 -24.39 -11.86 10.63
N GLN A 231 -24.72 -10.57 10.65
CA GLN A 231 -25.89 -10.01 9.95
C GLN A 231 -25.75 -10.14 8.43
N ILE A 232 -24.53 -9.99 7.91
CA ILE A 232 -24.22 -10.23 6.50
C ILE A 232 -24.45 -11.72 6.14
N LYS A 233 -23.97 -12.66 6.96
CA LYS A 233 -24.17 -14.10 6.72
C LYS A 233 -25.63 -14.54 6.78
N GLU A 234 -26.43 -13.99 7.68
CA GLU A 234 -27.87 -14.31 7.76
C GLU A 234 -28.66 -13.78 6.57
N ALA A 235 -28.35 -12.57 6.10
CA ALA A 235 -28.96 -12.01 4.90
C ALA A 235 -28.68 -12.88 3.66
N VAL A 236 -27.45 -13.37 3.50
CA VAL A 236 -27.05 -14.29 2.42
C VAL A 236 -27.81 -15.61 2.47
N ARG A 237 -28.12 -16.13 3.67
CA ARG A 237 -28.80 -17.42 3.85
C ARG A 237 -30.27 -17.36 3.49
N ARG A 238 -30.96 -16.24 3.79
CA ARG A 238 -32.38 -16.03 3.46
C ARG A 238 -32.65 -15.84 1.97
N VAL A 239 -31.71 -15.21 1.25
CA VAL A 239 -31.81 -14.99 -0.20
C VAL A 239 -31.68 -16.32 -0.98
N LYS A 240 -30.83 -17.24 -0.51
CA LYS A 240 -30.67 -18.58 -1.12
C LYS A 240 -31.93 -19.45 -1.07
N THR A 241 -32.79 -19.24 -0.08
CA THR A 241 -34.01 -20.05 0.11
C THR A 241 -35.23 -19.49 -0.61
N SER A 242 -35.16 -18.27 -1.16
CA SER A 242 -36.36 -17.51 -1.58
C SER A 242 -36.45 -17.15 -3.06
N THR A 243 -35.47 -17.48 -3.92
CA THR A 243 -35.55 -17.13 -5.34
C THR A 243 -34.99 -18.21 -6.26
N ASN A 244 -35.81 -18.67 -7.21
CA ASN A 244 -35.41 -19.53 -8.34
C ASN A 244 -34.91 -18.68 -9.54
N GLU A 245 -34.42 -17.47 -9.27
CA GLU A 245 -34.00 -16.53 -10.32
C GLU A 245 -32.55 -16.76 -10.73
N LYS A 246 -32.30 -16.82 -12.04
CA LYS A 246 -30.93 -16.77 -12.59
C LYS A 246 -30.38 -15.36 -12.44
N ILE A 247 -29.22 -15.24 -11.77
CA ILE A 247 -28.52 -13.99 -11.39
C ILE A 247 -28.35 -12.98 -12.54
N ASN A 248 -28.32 -13.45 -13.78
CA ASN A 248 -28.15 -12.59 -14.95
C ASN A 248 -29.38 -11.73 -15.30
N ASN A 249 -30.51 -11.92 -14.62
CA ASN A 249 -31.76 -11.18 -14.88
C ASN A 249 -32.11 -10.14 -13.79
N ILE A 250 -31.21 -9.87 -12.84
CA ILE A 250 -31.47 -8.89 -11.78
C ILE A 250 -31.24 -7.47 -12.32
N THR A 251 -32.33 -6.73 -12.52
CA THR A 251 -32.35 -5.39 -13.14
C THR A 251 -31.37 -4.42 -12.47
N VAL A 252 -31.25 -4.47 -11.14
CA VAL A 252 -30.34 -3.59 -10.37
C VAL A 252 -28.86 -3.76 -10.74
N LEU A 253 -28.43 -4.94 -11.20
CA LEU A 253 -27.04 -5.19 -11.64
C LEU A 253 -26.76 -4.66 -13.05
N ASN A 254 -27.81 -4.44 -13.86
CA ASN A 254 -27.71 -4.00 -15.25
C ASN A 254 -27.92 -2.48 -15.43
N ILE A 255 -28.43 -1.78 -14.41
CA ILE A 255 -28.75 -0.34 -14.46
C ILE A 255 -27.48 0.55 -14.32
N GLY A 256 -26.31 -0.02 -14.00
CA GLY A 256 -25.04 0.73 -13.94
C GLY A 256 -24.93 1.77 -12.80
N LYS A 257 -25.97 1.92 -11.96
CA LYS A 257 -25.96 2.78 -10.77
C LYS A 257 -25.64 1.97 -9.51
N VAL A 258 -24.57 2.34 -8.83
CA VAL A 258 -24.06 1.62 -7.65
C VAL A 258 -24.82 2.05 -6.39
N THR A 259 -25.77 1.23 -5.95
CA THR A 259 -26.48 1.36 -4.67
C THR A 259 -25.95 0.37 -3.62
N PRO A 260 -26.25 0.53 -2.32
CA PRO A 260 -25.87 -0.46 -1.30
C PRO A 260 -26.34 -1.89 -1.63
N ILE A 261 -27.52 -2.01 -2.25
CA ILE A 261 -28.08 -3.27 -2.75
C ILE A 261 -27.26 -3.85 -3.91
N TYR A 262 -26.77 -3.01 -4.83
CA TYR A 262 -25.87 -3.42 -5.92
C TYR A 262 -24.56 -4.02 -5.37
N ARG A 263 -23.96 -3.41 -4.34
CA ARG A 263 -22.69 -3.89 -3.73
C ARG A 263 -22.86 -5.27 -3.09
N VAL A 264 -23.99 -5.52 -2.42
CA VAL A 264 -24.33 -6.83 -1.84
C VAL A 264 -24.53 -7.90 -2.92
N LEU A 265 -25.26 -7.56 -3.99
CA LEU A 265 -25.55 -8.49 -5.08
C LEU A 265 -24.32 -8.82 -5.94
N ARG A 266 -23.42 -7.84 -6.14
CA ARG A 266 -22.14 -8.06 -6.85
C ARG A 266 -21.20 -8.96 -6.05
N ALA A 267 -21.09 -8.77 -4.72
CA ALA A 267 -20.29 -9.66 -3.87
C ALA A 267 -20.80 -11.12 -3.89
N LEU A 268 -22.12 -11.33 -4.00
CA LEU A 268 -22.73 -12.65 -4.16
C LEU A 268 -22.40 -13.32 -5.49
N LYS A 269 -22.35 -12.57 -6.60
CA LYS A 269 -21.99 -13.08 -7.94
C LYS A 269 -20.58 -13.69 -7.96
N TYR A 270 -19.60 -13.05 -7.34
CA TYR A 270 -18.22 -13.54 -7.31
C TYR A 270 -17.98 -14.67 -6.30
N ALA A 271 -18.89 -14.86 -5.34
CA ALA A 271 -18.83 -15.97 -4.38
C ALA A 271 -19.34 -17.31 -4.94
N GLN A 272 -19.94 -17.33 -6.14
CA GLN A 272 -20.40 -18.54 -6.84
C GLN A 272 -19.45 -19.02 -7.96
N VAL A 273 -18.35 -18.32 -8.19
CA VAL A 273 -17.31 -18.68 -9.18
C VAL A 273 -16.14 -19.44 -8.53
N ILE A 274 -16.30 -19.84 -7.26
CA ILE A 274 -15.39 -20.74 -6.51
C ILE A 274 -16.16 -22.00 -6.15
#